data_AF-A0A0S9QZX3-F1
#
_entry.id   AF-A0A0S9QZX3-F1
#
_cell.length_a   1.000
_cell.length_b   1.000
_cell.length_c   1.000
_cell.angle_alpha   90.00
_cell.angle_beta   90.00
_cell.angle_gamma   90.00
#
_symmetry.space_group_name_H-M   'P 1'
#
loop_
_entity.id
_entity.type
_entity.pdbx_description
1 polymer ?
#
loop_
_entity_poly.entity_id
_entity_poly.type
_entity_poly.pdbx_seq_one_letter_code
_entity_poly.pdbx_strand_id
1 'polypeptide(L)'
;MSKTVAICGFFCLVTAVVIFTFTMPSVLSDENLFLKNFVNHEYLSFMGVLVTITLASAANIHIELNRYDEALGKSGFERSRADLRHSAMALIVALCVSLVTVFVKGLLPEIAVWQAAVNGLALITIAFSIVTVVDLTLAAFRLTPLPRKPGPPGG
;
A
#
# COMPACT_ATOMS: atom_id res chain seq x y z
N MET A 1 -2.47 -14.32 7.46
CA MET A 1 -1.96 -14.61 6.10
C MET A 1 -0.44 -14.69 6.16
N SER A 2 0.19 -15.73 5.60
CA SER A 2 1.66 -15.75 5.50
C SER A 2 2.10 -14.67 4.52
N LYS A 3 3.16 -13.92 4.84
CA LYS A 3 3.77 -12.91 3.94
C LYS A 3 4.06 -13.52 2.56
N THR A 4 4.42 -14.80 2.52
CA THR A 4 4.66 -15.58 1.31
C THR A 4 3.43 -15.63 0.39
N VAL A 5 2.22 -15.81 0.93
CA VAL A 5 1.00 -15.91 0.11
C VAL A 5 0.68 -14.57 -0.55
N ALA A 6 0.85 -13.46 0.19
CA ALA A 6 0.64 -12.12 -0.37
C ALA A 6 1.63 -11.82 -1.50
N ILE A 7 2.91 -12.15 -1.31
CA ILE A 7 3.97 -11.94 -2.30
C ILE A 7 3.74 -12.81 -3.53
N CYS A 8 3.46 -14.10 -3.37
CA CYS A 8 3.15 -14.99 -4.49
C CYS A 8 1.92 -14.50 -5.27
N GLY A 9 0.86 -14.10 -4.57
CA GLY A 9 -0.34 -13.53 -5.19
C GLY A 9 -0.04 -12.27 -6.00
N PHE A 10 0.81 -11.38 -5.46
CA PHE A 10 1.24 -10.17 -6.16
C PHE A 10 2.03 -10.48 -7.44
N PHE A 11 3.00 -11.40 -7.38
CA PHE A 11 3.76 -11.79 -8.58
C PHE A 11 2.89 -12.48 -9.64
N CYS A 12 1.95 -13.33 -9.22
CA CYS A 12 0.98 -13.93 -10.13
C CYS A 12 0.13 -12.85 -10.81
N LEU A 13 -0.32 -11.84 -10.06
CA LEU A 13 -1.09 -10.73 -10.61
C LEU A 13 -0.27 -9.91 -11.62
N VAL A 14 0.96 -9.53 -11.27
CA VAL A 14 1.85 -8.77 -12.18
C VAL A 14 2.05 -9.56 -13.48
N THR A 15 2.32 -10.85 -13.38
CA THR A 15 2.51 -11.72 -14.54
C THR A 15 1.25 -11.82 -15.38
N ALA A 16 0.09 -11.99 -14.75
CA ALA A 16 -1.19 -12.03 -15.44
C ALA A 16 -1.49 -10.72 -16.18
N VAL A 17 -1.28 -9.57 -15.52
CA VAL A 17 -1.46 -8.25 -16.13
C VAL A 17 -0.55 -8.09 -17.34
N VAL A 18 0.74 -8.40 -17.21
CA VAL A 18 1.70 -8.32 -18.32
C VAL A 18 1.26 -9.20 -19.49
N ILE A 19 0.87 -10.46 -19.23
CA ILE A 19 0.39 -11.36 -20.28
C ILE A 19 -0.84 -10.77 -20.98
N PHE A 20 -1.85 -10.35 -20.23
CA PHE A 20 -3.08 -9.79 -20.81
C PHE A 20 -2.83 -8.49 -21.58
N THR A 21 -1.89 -7.64 -21.15
CA THR A 21 -1.52 -6.42 -21.88
C THR A 21 -1.01 -6.73 -23.30
N PHE A 22 -0.29 -7.84 -23.50
CA PHE A 22 0.25 -8.22 -24.82
C PHE A 22 -0.63 -9.18 -25.61
N THR A 23 -1.32 -10.11 -24.96
CA THR A 23 -2.11 -11.16 -25.65
C THR A 23 -3.55 -10.76 -25.89
N MET A 24 -4.15 -9.95 -25.00
CA MET A 24 -5.55 -9.55 -25.09
C MET A 24 -5.76 -8.15 -24.52
N PRO A 25 -5.21 -7.10 -25.17
CA PRO A 25 -5.23 -5.74 -24.65
C PRO A 25 -6.67 -5.21 -24.48
N SER A 26 -7.65 -5.69 -25.24
CA SER A 26 -9.06 -5.29 -25.13
C SER A 26 -9.60 -5.40 -23.70
N VAL A 27 -9.22 -6.43 -22.94
CA VAL A 27 -9.70 -6.66 -21.56
C VAL A 27 -9.22 -5.59 -20.58
N LEU A 28 -7.99 -5.08 -20.79
CA LEU A 28 -7.34 -4.10 -19.92
C LEU A 28 -7.37 -2.68 -20.48
N SER A 29 -7.66 -2.50 -21.77
CA SER A 29 -7.73 -1.20 -22.44
C SER A 29 -8.98 -0.41 -22.05
N ASP A 30 -9.16 0.77 -22.64
CA ASP A 30 -10.34 1.60 -22.41
C ASP A 30 -11.61 1.08 -23.12
N GLU A 31 -11.54 -0.04 -23.84
CA GLU A 31 -12.72 -0.83 -24.22
C GLU A 31 -13.47 -1.35 -22.97
N ASN A 32 -12.73 -1.58 -21.88
CA ASN A 32 -13.31 -1.85 -20.58
C ASN A 32 -13.78 -0.54 -19.93
N LEU A 33 -15.08 -0.27 -20.01
CA LEU A 33 -15.70 0.96 -19.47
C LEU A 33 -15.40 1.18 -17.98
N PHE A 34 -15.24 0.10 -17.20
CA PHE A 34 -14.86 0.24 -15.80
C PHE A 34 -13.45 0.80 -15.67
N LEU A 35 -12.45 0.20 -16.33
CA LEU A 35 -11.07 0.67 -16.26
C LEU A 35 -10.89 2.06 -16.88
N LYS A 36 -11.64 2.37 -17.94
CA LYS A 36 -11.65 3.70 -18.55
C LYS A 36 -12.03 4.79 -17.56
N ASN A 37 -13.13 4.59 -16.84
CA ASN A 37 -13.66 5.58 -15.89
C ASN A 37 -12.87 5.59 -14.57
N PHE A 38 -12.48 4.40 -14.10
CA PHE A 38 -11.77 4.25 -12.84
C PHE A 38 -10.33 4.76 -12.90
N VAL A 39 -9.56 4.41 -13.94
CA VAL A 39 -8.16 4.84 -14.10
C VAL A 39 -8.11 6.26 -14.66
N ASN A 40 -8.62 7.19 -13.85
CA ASN A 40 -8.64 8.64 -14.05
C ASN A 40 -8.57 9.29 -12.65
N HIS A 41 -9.29 10.40 -12.42
CA HIS A 41 -9.38 11.06 -11.13
C HIS A 41 -9.92 10.15 -10.01
N GLU A 42 -10.81 9.19 -10.31
CA GLU A 42 -11.32 8.22 -9.32
C GLU A 42 -10.22 7.36 -8.72
N TYR A 43 -9.30 6.84 -9.55
CA TYR A 43 -8.14 6.09 -9.10
C TYR A 43 -7.24 6.90 -8.17
N LEU A 44 -7.00 8.18 -8.50
CA LEU A 44 -6.21 9.07 -7.65
C LEU A 44 -6.91 9.35 -6.32
N SER A 45 -8.23 9.59 -6.35
CA SER A 45 -9.04 9.76 -5.14
C SER A 45 -9.01 8.52 -4.25
N PHE A 46 -9.17 7.33 -4.83
CA PHE A 46 -9.09 6.05 -4.11
C PHE A 46 -7.71 5.86 -3.46
N MET A 47 -6.64 6.09 -4.22
CA MET A 47 -5.26 6.00 -3.71
C MET A 47 -5.00 7.03 -2.61
N GLY A 48 -5.49 8.26 -2.75
CA GLY A 48 -5.36 9.31 -1.74
C GLY A 48 -6.02 8.92 -0.42
N VAL A 49 -7.24 8.37 -0.47
CA VAL A 49 -7.94 7.87 0.72
C VAL A 49 -7.17 6.72 1.37
N LEU A 50 -6.75 5.72 0.58
CA LEU A 50 -6.01 4.56 1.06
C LEU A 50 -4.72 4.98 1.78
N VAL A 51 -3.92 5.85 1.15
CA VAL A 51 -2.64 6.32 1.73
C VAL A 51 -2.87 7.18 2.96
N THR A 52 -3.85 8.09 2.95
CA THR A 52 -4.15 8.97 4.09
C THR A 52 -4.51 8.18 5.33
N ILE A 53 -5.45 7.23 5.21
CA ILE A 53 -5.88 6.37 6.33
C ILE A 53 -4.69 5.57 6.86
N THR A 54 -3.84 5.08 5.96
CA THR A 54 -2.74 4.19 6.34
C THR A 54 -1.58 4.94 6.97
N LEU A 55 -1.26 6.14 6.52
CA LEU A 55 -0.25 6.99 7.15
C LEU A 55 -0.68 7.43 8.56
N ALA A 56 -1.96 7.76 8.75
CA ALA A 56 -2.49 8.05 10.07
C ALA A 56 -2.35 6.85 11.02
N SER A 57 -2.66 5.64 10.53
CA SER A 57 -2.43 4.40 11.29
C SER A 57 -0.95 4.18 11.61
N ALA A 58 -0.05 4.36 10.63
CA ALA A 58 1.38 4.21 10.83
C ALA A 58 1.95 5.21 11.85
N ALA A 59 1.49 6.46 11.86
CA ALA A 59 1.88 7.44 12.86
C ALA A 59 1.47 7.02 14.27
N ASN A 60 0.25 6.49 14.44
CA ASN A 60 -0.21 5.98 15.74
C ASN A 60 0.64 4.80 16.22
N ILE A 61 1.00 3.86 15.33
CA ILE A 61 1.90 2.74 15.64
C ILE A 61 3.28 3.27 16.06
N HIS A 62 3.81 4.26 15.36
CA HIS A 62 5.11 4.85 15.65
C HIS A 62 5.14 5.51 17.04
N ILE A 63 4.10 6.28 17.39
CA ILE A 63 3.96 6.91 18.70
C ILE A 63 3.88 5.83 19.79
N GLU A 64 3.08 4.80 19.58
CA GLU A 64 2.91 3.74 20.58
C GLU A 64 4.23 2.97 20.80
N LEU A 65 4.98 2.66 19.73
CA LEU A 65 6.33 2.07 19.83
C LEU A 65 7.29 2.91 20.68
N ASN A 66 7.26 4.25 20.55
CA ASN A 66 8.07 5.12 21.40
C ASN A 66 7.65 5.04 22.88
N ARG A 67 6.34 4.98 23.17
CA ARG A 67 5.84 4.81 24.54
C ARG A 67 6.30 3.49 25.15
N TYR A 68 6.38 2.42 24.35
CA TYR A 68 6.95 1.15 24.78
C TYR A 68 8.45 1.27 25.14
N ASP A 69 9.25 1.94 24.31
CA ASP A 69 10.68 2.17 24.57
C ASP A 69 10.90 3.00 25.86
N GLU A 70 10.09 4.04 26.07
CA GLU A 70 10.15 4.87 27.28
C GLU A 70 9.80 4.08 28.55
N ALA A 71 8.77 3.22 28.47
CA ALA A 71 8.34 2.41 29.61
C ALA A 71 9.35 1.31 29.98
N LEU A 72 10.05 0.75 28.98
CA LEU A 72 11.08 -0.28 29.18
C LEU A 72 12.47 0.32 29.48
N GLY A 73 12.66 1.63 29.26
CA GLY A 73 13.93 2.32 29.46
C GLY A 73 15.04 1.87 28.51
N LYS A 74 14.70 1.25 27.38
CA LYS A 74 15.63 0.70 26.37
C LYS A 74 15.03 0.84 24.97
N SER A 75 15.85 1.14 23.96
CA SER A 75 15.41 1.17 22.56
C SER A 75 15.33 -0.25 21.97
N GLY A 76 14.23 -0.94 22.23
CA GLY A 76 14.02 -2.32 21.75
C GLY A 76 13.46 -2.40 20.32
N PHE A 77 12.78 -1.34 19.87
CA PHE A 77 11.94 -1.38 18.67
C PHE A 77 12.47 -0.59 17.46
N GLU A 78 13.77 -0.32 17.39
CA GLU A 78 14.39 0.40 16.25
C GLU A 78 14.10 -0.27 14.90
N ARG A 79 14.22 -1.60 14.84
CA ARG A 79 13.92 -2.36 13.62
C ARG A 79 12.45 -2.25 13.20
N SER A 80 11.52 -2.37 14.14
CA SER A 80 10.09 -2.22 13.87
C SER A 80 9.74 -0.82 13.36
N ARG A 81 10.39 0.22 13.90
CA ARG A 81 10.23 1.61 13.41
C ARG A 81 10.79 1.79 12.00
N ALA A 82 11.94 1.19 11.69
CA ALA A 82 12.51 1.22 10.35
C ALA A 82 11.59 0.53 9.33
N ASP A 83 11.10 -0.67 9.65
CA ASP A 83 10.15 -1.41 8.80
C ASP A 83 8.85 -0.62 8.58
N LEU A 84 8.30 -0.03 9.65
CA LEU A 84 7.13 0.86 9.58
C LEU A 84 7.36 2.07 8.68
N ARG A 85 8.53 2.72 8.78
CA ARG A 85 8.91 3.85 7.94
C ARG A 85 9.04 3.42 6.47
N HIS A 86 9.64 2.27 6.20
CA HIS A 86 9.75 1.75 4.84
C HIS A 86 8.38 1.49 4.21
N SER A 87 7.46 0.87 4.94
CA SER A 87 6.09 0.62 4.47
C SER A 87 5.31 1.93 4.25
N ALA A 88 5.44 2.91 5.14
CA ALA A 88 4.84 4.23 4.97
C ALA A 88 5.40 4.98 3.75
N MET A 89 6.72 4.95 3.55
CA MET A 89 7.36 5.56 2.37
C MET A 89 6.96 4.84 1.07
N ALA A 90 6.81 3.51 1.09
CA ALA A 90 6.35 2.75 -0.07
C ALA A 90 4.94 3.18 -0.52
N LEU A 91 4.04 3.48 0.41
CA LEU A 91 2.70 4.00 0.11
C LEU A 91 2.74 5.42 -0.47
N ILE A 92 3.62 6.29 0.03
CA ILE A 92 3.83 7.62 -0.55
C ILE A 92 4.34 7.50 -1.99
N VAL A 93 5.31 6.63 -2.24
CA VAL A 93 5.82 6.35 -3.59
C VAL A 93 4.69 5.81 -4.48
N ALA A 94 3.85 4.90 -3.98
CA ALA A 94 2.70 4.39 -4.74
C ALA A 94 1.68 5.49 -5.10
N LEU A 95 1.49 6.49 -4.24
CA LEU A 95 0.67 7.67 -4.55
C LEU A 95 1.32 8.55 -5.63
N CYS A 96 2.64 8.73 -5.60
CA CYS A 96 3.33 9.45 -6.66
C CYS A 96 3.23 8.71 -8.00
N VAL A 97 3.38 7.38 -7.99
CA VAL A 97 3.20 6.53 -9.17
C VAL A 97 1.77 6.63 -9.70
N SER A 98 0.74 6.64 -8.83
CA SER A 98 -0.65 6.78 -9.27
C SER A 98 -0.91 8.12 -9.94
N LEU A 99 -0.36 9.21 -9.40
CA LEU A 99 -0.42 10.54 -10.00
C LEU A 99 0.22 10.54 -11.40
N VAL A 100 1.46 10.04 -11.51
CA VAL A 100 2.18 9.95 -12.79
C VAL A 100 1.40 9.08 -13.78
N THR A 101 0.80 7.98 -13.32
CA THR A 101 0.01 7.07 -14.16
C THR A 101 -1.18 7.78 -14.80
N VAL A 102 -1.92 8.59 -14.03
CA VAL A 102 -3.07 9.37 -14.55
C VAL A 102 -2.62 10.43 -15.55
N PHE A 103 -1.52 11.14 -15.27
CA PHE A 103 -0.97 12.13 -16.21
C PHE A 103 -0.49 11.49 -17.50
N VAL A 104 0.27 10.40 -17.41
CA VAL A 104 0.78 9.66 -18.57
C VAL A 104 -0.36 9.11 -19.41
N LYS A 105 -1.45 8.64 -18.78
CA LYS A 105 -2.65 8.18 -19.52
C LYS A 105 -3.20 9.25 -20.45
N GLY A 106 -3.30 10.49 -19.97
CA GLY A 106 -3.82 11.61 -20.75
C GLY A 106 -2.90 12.10 -21.87
N LEU A 107 -1.61 11.72 -21.86
CA LEU A 107 -0.63 12.10 -22.87
C LEU A 107 -0.41 11.04 -23.94
N LEU A 108 -0.81 9.80 -23.69
CA LEU A 108 -0.58 8.69 -24.60
C LEU A 108 -1.61 8.66 -25.74
N PRO A 109 -1.20 8.25 -26.95
CA PRO A 109 -2.14 8.05 -28.05
C PRO A 109 -3.13 6.92 -27.76
N GLU A 110 -4.31 6.97 -28.38
CA GLU A 110 -5.41 6.00 -28.22
C GLU A 110 -5.11 4.64 -28.88
N ILE A 111 -4.04 3.98 -28.44
CA ILE A 111 -3.64 2.65 -28.86
C ILE A 111 -3.98 1.68 -27.72
N ALA A 112 -4.72 0.62 -28.02
CA ALA A 112 -5.22 -0.33 -27.03
C ALA A 112 -4.12 -0.91 -26.12
N VAL A 113 -2.92 -1.18 -26.66
CA VAL A 113 -1.79 -1.70 -25.89
C VAL A 113 -1.28 -0.70 -24.85
N TRP A 114 -1.19 0.59 -25.20
CA TRP A 114 -0.77 1.63 -24.26
C TRP A 114 -1.80 1.85 -23.16
N GLN A 115 -3.09 1.87 -23.53
CA GLN A 115 -4.19 1.95 -22.56
C GLN A 115 -4.17 0.75 -21.60
N ALA A 116 -4.00 -0.47 -22.14
CA ALA A 116 -3.91 -1.69 -21.35
C ALA A 116 -2.70 -1.70 -20.40
N ALA A 117 -1.55 -1.18 -20.85
CA ALA A 117 -0.35 -1.08 -20.02
C ALA A 117 -0.54 -0.10 -18.85
N VAL A 118 -1.14 1.07 -19.10
CA VAL A 118 -1.39 2.09 -18.08
C VAL A 118 -2.46 1.62 -17.08
N ASN A 119 -3.57 1.05 -17.57
CA ASN A 119 -4.61 0.49 -16.71
C ASN A 119 -4.06 -0.69 -15.89
N GLY A 120 -3.24 -1.55 -16.51
CA GLY A 120 -2.53 -2.62 -15.82
C GLY A 120 -1.60 -2.12 -14.72
N LEU A 121 -0.82 -1.07 -14.98
CA LEU A 121 0.04 -0.43 -13.97
C LEU A 121 -0.78 0.12 -12.80
N ALA A 122 -1.94 0.72 -13.07
CA ALA A 122 -2.84 1.20 -12.01
C ALA A 122 -3.31 0.02 -11.12
N LEU A 123 -3.72 -1.10 -11.72
CA LEU A 123 -4.13 -2.31 -10.98
C LEU A 123 -2.98 -2.89 -10.13
N ILE A 124 -1.78 -2.97 -10.69
CA ILE A 124 -0.58 -3.43 -9.96
C ILE A 124 -0.30 -2.51 -8.77
N THR A 125 -0.39 -1.19 -8.98
CA THR A 125 -0.15 -0.19 -7.92
C THR A 125 -1.19 -0.30 -6.80
N ILE A 126 -2.46 -0.54 -7.13
CA ILE A 126 -3.51 -0.81 -6.13
C ILE A 126 -3.19 -2.07 -5.34
N ALA A 127 -2.89 -3.17 -6.02
CA ALA A 127 -2.58 -4.43 -5.36
C ALA A 127 -1.37 -4.31 -4.43
N PHE A 128 -0.31 -3.64 -4.88
CA PHE A 128 0.87 -3.32 -4.06
C PHE A 128 0.50 -2.52 -2.81
N SER A 129 -0.35 -1.50 -2.99
CA SER A 129 -0.81 -0.66 -1.89
C SER A 129 -1.64 -1.45 -0.88
N ILE A 130 -2.56 -2.31 -1.33
CA ILE A 130 -3.34 -3.21 -0.47
C ILE A 130 -2.41 -4.15 0.32
N VAL A 131 -1.42 -4.76 -0.32
CA VAL A 131 -0.46 -5.63 0.39
C VAL A 131 0.30 -4.85 1.47
N THR A 132 0.68 -3.60 1.18
CA THR A 132 1.37 -2.74 2.15
C THR A 132 0.47 -2.35 3.32
N VAL A 133 -0.81 -2.03 3.06
CA VAL A 133 -1.82 -1.77 4.10
C VAL A 133 -2.02 -2.99 5.00
N VAL A 134 -2.09 -4.19 4.42
CA VAL A 134 -2.22 -5.43 5.19
C VAL A 134 -1.00 -5.67 6.06
N ASP A 135 0.21 -5.45 5.54
CA ASP A 135 1.44 -5.59 6.34
C ASP A 135 1.47 -4.61 7.52
N LEU A 136 1.10 -3.34 7.29
CA LEU A 136 1.01 -2.33 8.34
C LEU A 136 -0.08 -2.65 9.38
N THR A 137 -1.23 -3.12 8.93
CA THR A 137 -2.34 -3.49 9.82
C THR A 137 -1.96 -4.70 10.68
N LEU A 138 -1.29 -5.70 10.10
CA LEU A 138 -0.77 -6.84 10.85
C LEU A 138 0.35 -6.45 11.81
N ALA A 139 1.18 -5.46 11.46
CA ALA A 139 2.18 -4.91 12.36
C ALA A 139 1.51 -4.22 13.57
N ALA A 140 0.43 -3.46 13.34
CA ALA A 140 -0.36 -2.84 14.40
C ALA A 140 -0.91 -3.88 15.39
N PHE A 141 -1.50 -4.96 14.88
CA PHE A 141 -2.10 -6.01 15.71
C PHE A 141 -1.08 -6.89 16.46
N ARG A 142 0.21 -6.85 16.09
CA ARG A 142 1.26 -7.58 16.81
C ARG A 142 1.77 -6.82 18.04
N LEU A 143 1.42 -5.55 18.20
CA LEU A 143 1.74 -4.80 19.41
C LEU A 143 0.93 -5.35 20.58
N THR A 144 1.61 -6.06 21.49
CA THR A 144 1.00 -6.59 22.71
C THR A 144 1.01 -5.52 23.80
N PRO A 145 -0.10 -5.28 24.54
CA PRO A 145 -0.14 -4.25 25.58
C PRO A 145 0.88 -4.51 26.69
N LEU A 146 1.52 -3.45 27.20
CA LEU A 146 2.48 -3.56 28.31
C LEU A 146 1.82 -4.11 29.58
N PRO A 147 2.55 -4.93 30.36
CA PRO A 147 2.20 -5.18 31.75
C PRO A 147 2.14 -3.84 32.49
N ARG A 148 1.00 -3.57 33.16
CA ARG A 148 0.82 -2.37 33.97
C ARG A 148 1.91 -2.34 35.04
N LYS A 149 2.72 -1.28 35.09
CA LYS A 149 3.68 -1.06 36.19
C LYS A 149 2.88 -1.14 37.50
N PRO A 150 3.24 -2.02 38.47
CA PRO A 150 2.53 -2.08 39.74
C PRO A 150 2.57 -0.68 40.36
N GLY A 151 1.39 -0.17 40.73
CA GLY A 151 1.29 1.12 41.39
C GLY A 151 2.15 1.15 42.64
N PRO A 152 2.61 2.33 43.09
CA PRO A 152 3.33 2.43 44.35
C PRO A 152 2.48 1.78 45.46
N PRO A 153 3.10 1.00 46.38
CA PRO A 153 2.36 0.50 47.53
C PRO A 153 1.74 1.70 48.24
N GLY A 154 0.41 1.69 48.37
CA GLY A 154 -0.32 2.73 49.09
C GLY A 154 0.24 2.80 50.51
N GLY A 155 0.93 3.89 50.81
CA GLY A 155 1.37 4.27 52.15
C GLY A 155 0.35 5.17 52.82
#